data_AF-A0A928MZ63-F1
#
_entry.id   AF-A0A928MZ63-F1
#
_cell.length_a   1.000
_cell.length_b   1.000
_cell.length_c   1.000
_cell.angle_alpha   90.00
_cell.angle_beta   90.00
_cell.angle_gamma   90.00
#
_symmetry.space_group_name_H-M   'P 1'
#
loop_
_entity.id
_entity.type
_entity.pdbx_description
1 polymer ?
#
loop_
_entity_poly.entity_id
_entity_poly.type
_entity_poly.pdbx_seq_one_letter_code
_entity_poly.pdbx_strand_id
1 'polypeptide(L)' 'MKLAFSAPMSTAEIIKCVDKNISCILCEDDVVEFLYDDKEVTSDNISETTRNLPATRSVISAISNLYLRKQILFERM' A
#
# COMPACT_ATOMS: atom_id res chain seq x y z
N MET A 1 -5.48 -15.45 13.13
CA MET A 1 -4.48 -14.99 12.16
C MET A 1 -3.77 -13.81 12.76
N LYS A 2 -2.53 -13.99 13.23
CA LYS A 2 -1.66 -12.86 13.61
C LYS A 2 -1.27 -12.19 12.31
N LEU A 3 -1.53 -10.89 12.16
CA LEU A 3 -0.95 -10.10 11.10
C LEU A 3 0.56 -10.23 11.29
N ALA A 4 1.20 -11.03 10.43
CA ALA A 4 2.64 -11.18 10.42
C ALA A 4 3.22 -9.79 10.27
N PHE A 5 4.33 -9.53 10.96
CA PHE A 5 5.16 -8.33 10.86
C PHE A 5 5.29 -7.94 9.38
N SER A 6 4.40 -7.05 8.93
CA SER A 6 4.42 -6.44 7.61
C SER A 6 4.90 -5.03 7.88
N ALA A 7 5.84 -4.56 7.08
CA ALA A 7 6.28 -3.17 7.14
C ALA A 7 5.04 -2.24 7.16
N PRO A 8 5.03 -1.19 7.99
CA PRO A 8 3.97 -0.19 7.95
C PRO A 8 3.95 0.40 6.54
N MET A 9 2.82 0.24 5.86
CA MET A 9 2.65 0.71 4.48
C MET A 9 1.52 1.73 4.41
N SER A 10 1.76 2.77 3.62
CA SER A 10 0.76 3.74 3.24
C SER A 10 -0.27 3.15 2.29
N THR A 11 -1.44 3.79 2.20
CA THR A 11 -2.48 3.43 1.23
C THR A 11 -1.96 3.45 -0.21
N ALA A 12 -1.07 4.39 -0.55
CA ALA A 12 -0.49 4.48 -1.89
C ALA A 12 0.38 3.25 -2.21
N GLU A 13 1.19 2.81 -1.26
CA GLU A 13 2.03 1.61 -1.41
C GLU A 13 1.17 0.36 -1.59
N ILE A 14 0.08 0.20 -0.83
CA ILE A 14 -0.86 -0.92 -1.01
C ILE A 14 -1.48 -0.92 -2.42
N ILE A 15 -1.87 0.25 -2.93
CA ILE A 15 -2.40 0.38 -4.30
C ILE A 15 -1.36 -0.08 -5.33
N LYS A 16 -0.12 0.36 -5.16
CA LYS A 16 0.98 0.03 -6.08
C LYS A 16 1.35 -1.45 -6.02
N CYS A 17 1.28 -2.09 -4.86
CA CYS A 17 1.41 -3.55 -4.73
C CYS A 17 0.38 -4.29 -5.59
N VAL A 18 -0.89 -3.88 -5.49
CA VAL A 18 -1.98 -4.52 -6.25
C VAL A 18 -1.80 -4.29 -7.74
N ASP A 19 -1.38 -3.09 -8.16
CA ASP A 19 -1.12 -2.76 -9.56
C ASP A 19 0.02 -3.60 -10.16
N LYS A 20 1.12 -3.76 -9.41
CA LYS A 20 2.28 -4.59 -9.80
C LYS A 20 2.09 -6.10 -9.55
N ASN A 21 0.94 -6.53 -9.06
CA ASN A 21 0.67 -7.92 -8.66
C ASN A 21 1.65 -8.50 -7.62
N ILE A 22 2.12 -7.65 -6.70
CA ILE A 22 2.97 -8.04 -5.57
C ILE A 22 2.07 -8.56 -4.45
N SER A 23 2.27 -9.81 -4.04
CA SER A 23 1.43 -10.49 -3.05
C SER A 23 2.00 -10.45 -1.63
N CYS A 24 3.30 -10.18 -1.47
CA CYS A 24 3.95 -10.09 -0.17
C CYS A 24 5.13 -9.10 -0.20
N ILE A 25 5.25 -8.35 0.90
CA ILE A 25 6.38 -7.49 1.24
C ILE A 25 6.75 -7.87 2.67
N LEU A 26 8.01 -8.25 2.91
CA LEU A 26 8.46 -8.80 4.19
C LEU A 26 9.24 -7.77 5.01
N CYS A 27 9.97 -6.86 4.35
CA CYS A 27 10.71 -5.78 5.00
C CYS A 27 10.58 -4.44 4.26
N GLU A 28 11.09 -3.37 4.89
CA GLU A 28 11.12 -2.03 4.29
C GLU A 28 12.03 -1.97 3.04
N ASP A 29 13.11 -2.76 3.00
CA ASP A 29 13.97 -2.84 1.82
C ASP A 29 13.21 -3.37 0.60
N ASP A 30 12.31 -4.35 0.78
CA ASP A 30 11.43 -4.87 -0.28
C ASP A 30 10.50 -3.76 -0.80
N VAL A 31 10.00 -2.88 0.08
CA VAL A 31 9.16 -1.75 -0.33
C VAL A 31 9.93 -0.85 -1.28
N VAL A 32 11.17 -0.52 -0.94
CA VAL A 32 12.03 0.33 -1.79
C VAL A 32 12.33 -0.35 -3.12
N GLU A 33 12.74 -1.61 -3.10
CA GLU A 33 13.09 -2.35 -4.31
C GLU A 33 11.89 -2.52 -5.26
N PHE A 34 10.71 -2.88 -4.73
CA PHE A 34 9.55 -3.19 -5.56
C PHE A 34 8.68 -1.99 -5.91
N LEU A 35 8.50 -1.04 -4.98
CA LEU A 35 7.58 0.09 -5.15
C LEU A 35 8.28 1.38 -5.56
N TYR A 36 9.56 1.54 -5.26
CA TYR A 36 10.37 2.71 -5.63
C TYR A 36 11.45 2.34 -6.67
N ASP A 37 11.06 1.56 -7.69
CA ASP A 37 11.94 1.13 -8.80
C ASP A 37 12.30 2.24 -9.79
N ASP A 38 11.48 3.30 -9.84
CA ASP A 38 11.71 4.47 -10.66
C ASP A 38 12.34 5.59 -9.81
N LYS A 39 13.43 6.19 -10.31
CA LYS A 39 14.15 7.29 -9.66
C LYS A 39 13.31 8.54 -9.50
N GLU A 40 12.25 8.69 -10.28
CA GLU A 40 11.33 9.83 -10.21
C GLU A 40 10.24 9.64 -9.15
N VAL A 41 9.99 8.42 -8.67
CA VAL A 41 8.95 8.15 -7.66
C VAL A 41 9.57 8.23 -6.27
N THR A 42 9.03 9.11 -5.44
CA THR A 42 9.40 9.30 -4.04
C THR A 42 8.17 9.15 -3.15
N SER A 43 8.39 9.04 -1.83
CA SER A 43 7.28 8.93 -0.86
C SER A 43 6.31 10.12 -0.94
N ASP A 44 6.74 11.27 -1.43
CA ASP A 44 5.92 12.47 -1.53
C ASP A 44 4.96 12.43 -2.73
N ASN A 45 5.41 11.86 -3.86
CA ASN A 45 4.66 11.88 -5.12
C ASN A 45 3.98 10.54 -5.45
N ILE A 46 4.28 9.47 -4.72
CA ILE A 46 3.66 8.15 -4.93
C ILE A 46 2.12 8.21 -4.82
N SER A 47 1.59 9.08 -3.97
CA SER A 47 0.14 9.31 -3.84
C SER A 47 -0.50 9.89 -5.11
N GLU A 48 0.26 10.66 -5.89
CA GLU A 48 -0.19 11.22 -7.17
C GLU A 48 -0.14 10.17 -8.27
N THR A 49 0.93 9.38 -8.30
CA THR A 49 1.07 8.28 -9.28
C THR A 49 -0.01 7.21 -9.10
N THR A 50 -0.37 6.91 -7.86
CA THR A 50 -1.34 5.87 -7.53
C THR A 50 -2.77 6.32 -7.73
N ARG A 51 -3.06 7.63 -7.67
CA ARG A 51 -4.43 8.17 -7.78
C ARG A 51 -5.18 7.73 -9.04
N ASN A 52 -4.47 7.65 -10.17
CA ASN A 52 -5.07 7.33 -11.48
C ASN A 52 -5.05 5.83 -11.81
N LEU A 53 -4.52 4.98 -10.92
CA LEU A 53 -4.47 3.54 -11.16
C LEU A 53 -5.86 2.90 -11.06
N PRO A 54 -6.18 1.91 -11.92
CA PRO A 54 -7.43 1.18 -11.84
C PRO A 54 -7.65 0.49 -10.49
N ALA A 55 -6.56 0.05 -9.84
CA ALA A 55 -6.57 -0.63 -8.55
C ALA A 55 -7.08 0.27 -7.40
N THR A 56 -6.96 1.59 -7.52
CA THR A 56 -7.23 2.55 -6.44
C THR A 56 -8.63 2.43 -5.85
N ARG A 57 -9.66 2.33 -6.71
CA ARG A 57 -11.04 2.19 -6.23
C ARG A 57 -11.26 0.87 -5.49
N SER A 58 -10.68 -0.22 -6.00
CA SER A 58 -10.80 -1.54 -5.40
C SER A 58 -10.13 -1.59 -4.03
N VAL A 59 -8.90 -1.07 -3.94
CA VAL A 59 -8.10 -1.04 -2.72
C VAL A 59 -8.73 -0.14 -1.66
N ILE A 60 -9.15 1.08 -2.02
CA ILE A 60 -9.83 1.98 -1.06
C ILE A 60 -11.13 1.35 -0.54
N SER A 61 -11.90 0.70 -1.42
CA SER A 61 -13.13 0.00 -1.01
C SER A 61 -12.83 -1.15 -0.04
N ALA A 62 -11.80 -1.96 -0.32
CA ALA A 62 -11.36 -3.04 0.56
C ALA A 62 -10.90 -2.51 1.92
N ILE A 63 -10.02 -1.50 1.94
CA ILE A 63 -9.53 -0.86 3.17
C ILE A 63 -10.69 -0.27 3.97
N SER A 64 -11.61 0.44 3.30
CA SER A 64 -12.81 1.01 3.95
C SER A 64 -13.67 -0.07 4.58
N ASN A 65 -13.89 -1.19 3.88
CA ASN A 65 -14.64 -2.32 4.41
C ASN A 65 -13.96 -2.97 5.63
N LEU A 66 -12.64 -3.12 5.59
CA LEU A 66 -11.85 -3.63 6.72
C LEU A 66 -11.94 -2.68 7.92
N TYR A 67 -11.81 -1.38 7.70
CA TYR A 67 -11.90 -0.36 8.74
C TYR A 67 -13.31 -0.31 9.37
N LEU A 68 -14.37 -0.27 8.55
CA LEU A 68 -15.76 -0.26 9.01
C LEU A 68 -16.13 -1.53 9.79
N ARG A 69 -15.54 -2.67 9.44
CA ARG A 69 -15.68 -3.94 10.17
C ARG A 69 -14.73 -4.07 11.38
N LYS A 70 -13.96 -3.02 11.70
CA LYS A 70 -12.99 -2.98 12.80
C LYS A 70 -11.93 -4.08 12.72
N GLN A 71 -11.53 -4.46 11.50
CA GLN A 71 -10.50 -5.47 11.25
C GLN A 71 -9.09 -4.87 11.17
N ILE A 72 -9.00 -3.56 10.90
CA ILE A 72 -7.74 -2.80 10.85
C ILE A 72 -7.90 -1.49 11.63
N LEU A 73 -6.76 -0.95 12.07
CA LEU A 73 -6.63 0.40 12.61
C LEU A 73 -5.64 1.16 11.73
N PHE A 74 -5.87 2.46 11.56
CA PHE A 74 -4.87 3.32 10.95
C PHE A 74 -3.86 3.75 11.99
N GLU A 75 -2.60 3.78 11.58
CA GLU A 75 -1.55 4.42 12.36
C GLU A 75 -1.91 5.90 12.54
N ARG A 76 -1.68 6.40 13.75
CA ARG A 76 -2.00 7.78 14.11
C ARG A 76 -0.76 8.60 13.80
N MET A 77 -0.83 9.43 12.75
CA MET A 77 0.23 10.42 12.45
C MET A 77 0.35 11.44 13.58
#